data_AF-A0A428IUY7-F1
#
_entry.id   AF-A0A428IUY7-F1
#
_cell.length_a   1.000
_cell.length_b   1.000
_cell.length_c   1.000
_cell.angle_alpha   90.00
_cell.angle_beta   90.00
_cell.angle_gamma   90.00
#
_symmetry.space_group_name_H-M   'P 1'
#
loop_
_entity.id
_entity.type
_entity.pdbx_description
1 polymer ?
#
loop_
_entity_poly.entity_id
_entity_poly.type
_entity_poly.pdbx_seq_one_letter_code
_entity_poly.pdbx_strand_id
1 'polypeptide(L)'
;MLKRRKHLLIAIKYFRFQNAEEGRHAFPGLTVMENLEMGAFLKKNREENQANLKKVFSRFPRLEERKNQDAATLSGGEQQMLAMGRALMSTPKLLLLDEPSMGLAPIFIQEIFDIIQDIQKQGITVLLIEQNANKVLAISDRGYVLETGKIVLSGTGKELASSEEVRKAYLGG
;
A
#
# COMPACT_ATOMS: atom_id res chain seq x y z
N MET A 1 4.29 22.40 21.21
CA MET A 1 3.85 22.04 19.83
C MET A 1 4.19 20.58 19.59
N LEU A 2 3.22 19.66 19.73
CA LEU A 2 3.44 18.23 19.52
C LEU A 2 3.83 18.02 18.05
N LYS A 3 5.09 17.63 17.77
CA LYS A 3 5.48 17.12 16.44
C LYS A 3 4.53 15.95 16.13
N ARG A 4 3.63 16.11 15.15
CA ARG A 4 2.78 15.01 14.67
C ARG A 4 3.70 13.85 14.30
N ARG A 5 3.67 12.78 15.10
CA ARG A 5 4.40 11.55 14.79
C ARG A 5 3.72 10.94 13.55
N LYS A 6 4.54 10.60 12.56
CA LYS A 6 4.14 9.97 11.30
C LYS A 6 4.15 8.47 11.57
N HIS A 7 3.10 7.76 11.17
CA HIS A 7 2.89 6.37 11.60
C HIS A 7 2.67 5.45 10.40
N LEU A 8 3.41 4.34 10.35
CA LEU A 8 2.96 3.11 9.70
C LEU A 8 2.20 2.30 10.76
N LEU A 9 0.88 2.24 10.59
CA LEU A 9 -0.02 1.46 11.40
C LEU A 9 -0.32 0.16 10.66
N ILE A 10 -0.33 -0.96 11.38
CA ILE A 10 -0.77 -2.24 10.82
C ILE A 10 -2.01 -2.72 11.53
N ALA A 11 -2.97 -3.23 10.75
CA ALA A 11 -3.94 -4.19 11.25
C ALA A 11 -3.67 -5.57 10.61
N ILE A 12 -3.28 -6.54 11.42
CA ILE A 12 -3.15 -7.93 10.97
C ILE A 12 -4.53 -8.56 11.08
N LYS A 13 -5.08 -9.05 9.96
CA LYS A 13 -6.45 -9.58 9.87
C LYS A 13 -6.42 -11.11 9.89
N TYR A 14 -7.15 -11.74 10.83
CA TYR A 14 -7.43 -13.17 10.83
C TYR A 14 -8.85 -13.45 10.32
N PHE A 15 -9.01 -13.53 8.99
CA PHE A 15 -10.22 -14.06 8.33
C PHE A 15 -9.88 -14.61 6.93
N ARG A 16 -10.35 -15.82 6.60
CA ARG A 16 -10.47 -16.28 5.20
C ARG A 16 -11.67 -15.61 4.56
N PHE A 17 -11.52 -14.38 4.07
CA PHE A 17 -12.42 -13.88 3.03
C PHE A 17 -11.86 -14.34 1.69
N GLN A 18 -12.63 -15.11 0.92
CA GLN A 18 -12.49 -15.04 -0.53
C GLN A 18 -13.10 -13.69 -0.92
N ASN A 19 -12.28 -12.72 -1.29
CA ASN A 19 -12.78 -11.50 -1.90
C ASN A 19 -13.44 -11.88 -3.22
N ALA A 20 -14.78 -11.80 -3.26
CA ALA A 20 -15.57 -12.06 -4.47
C ALA A 20 -15.50 -10.91 -5.50
N GLU A 21 -14.59 -9.95 -5.33
CA GLU A 21 -14.22 -8.96 -6.35
C GLU A 21 -12.71 -8.68 -6.30
N GLU A 22 -11.89 -9.69 -6.61
CA GLU A 22 -10.59 -9.42 -7.24
C GLU A 22 -10.86 -8.86 -8.63
N GLY A 23 -10.74 -7.55 -8.80
CA GLY A 23 -10.77 -6.98 -10.15
C GLY A 23 -11.52 -5.67 -10.24
N ARG A 24 -10.77 -4.59 -10.03
CA ARG A 24 -10.62 -3.48 -10.99
C ARG A 24 -9.75 -2.38 -10.36
N HIS A 25 -8.48 -2.69 -10.13
CA HIS A 25 -7.50 -1.69 -9.67
C HIS A 25 -7.16 -0.67 -10.76
N ALA A 26 -7.38 -1.01 -12.02
CA ALA A 26 -7.23 -0.13 -13.17
C ALA A 26 -8.60 0.17 -13.80
N PHE A 27 -8.75 1.39 -14.32
CA PHE A 27 -9.86 1.74 -15.20
C PHE A 27 -9.54 1.21 -16.61
N PRO A 28 -10.26 0.18 -17.09
CA PRO A 28 -9.98 -0.42 -18.40
C PRO A 28 -10.35 0.55 -19.54
N GLY A 29 -9.61 0.48 -20.65
CA GLY A 29 -9.78 1.40 -21.78
C GLY A 29 -9.17 2.79 -21.56
N LEU A 30 -8.58 3.03 -20.39
CA LEU A 30 -7.73 4.18 -20.10
C LEU A 30 -6.28 3.73 -20.02
N THR A 31 -5.39 4.58 -20.52
CA THR A 31 -3.95 4.38 -20.41
C THR A 31 -3.49 4.44 -18.95
N VAL A 32 -2.28 3.98 -18.69
CA VAL A 32 -1.61 4.15 -17.38
C VAL A 32 -1.56 5.63 -16.98
N MET A 33 -1.23 6.52 -17.92
CA MET A 33 -1.22 7.97 -17.69
C MET A 33 -2.59 8.49 -17.24
N GLU A 34 -3.64 8.19 -18.01
CA GLU A 34 -5.00 8.65 -17.72
C GLU A 34 -5.50 8.10 -16.38
N ASN A 35 -5.18 6.85 -16.07
CA ASN A 35 -5.46 6.27 -14.76
C ASN A 35 -4.81 7.07 -13.62
N LEU A 36 -3.54 7.49 -13.76
CA LEU A 36 -2.88 8.31 -12.74
C LEU A 36 -3.53 9.68 -12.62
N GLU A 37 -3.83 10.34 -13.74
CA GLU A 37 -4.45 11.66 -13.77
C GLU A 37 -5.82 11.68 -13.08
N MET A 38 -6.60 10.60 -13.18
CA MET A 38 -7.85 10.47 -12.44
C MET A 38 -7.69 10.60 -10.92
N GLY A 39 -6.54 10.21 -10.37
CA GLY A 39 -6.23 10.36 -8.96
C GLY A 39 -6.11 11.81 -8.49
N ALA A 40 -5.89 12.74 -9.42
CA ALA A 40 -5.84 14.17 -9.19
C ALA A 40 -7.04 14.92 -9.82
N PHE A 41 -8.11 14.22 -10.23
CA PHE A 41 -9.22 14.80 -11.00
C PHE A 41 -9.86 16.03 -10.33
N LEU A 42 -9.99 16.03 -9.00
CA LEU A 42 -10.56 17.16 -8.24
C LEU A 42 -9.57 18.32 -8.00
N LYS A 43 -8.27 18.13 -8.30
CA LYS A 43 -7.23 19.14 -8.08
C LYS A 43 -7.12 20.06 -9.29
N LYS A 44 -7.32 21.36 -9.05
CA LYS A 44 -7.29 22.40 -10.09
C LYS A 44 -5.88 22.90 -10.43
N ASN A 45 -4.89 22.65 -9.57
CA ASN A 45 -3.52 23.12 -9.77
C ASN A 45 -2.75 22.18 -10.72
N ARG A 46 -2.62 22.60 -11.99
CA ARG A 46 -1.93 21.82 -13.04
C ARG A 46 -0.45 21.63 -12.77
N GLU A 47 0.25 22.66 -12.29
CA GLU A 47 1.69 22.57 -12.00
C GLU A 47 1.97 21.57 -10.90
N GLU A 48 1.18 21.61 -9.82
CA GLU A 48 1.28 20.66 -8.73
C GLU A 48 0.97 19.23 -9.19
N ASN A 49 -0.05 19.06 -10.03
CA ASN A 49 -0.41 17.75 -10.60
C ASN A 49 0.73 17.17 -11.45
N GLN A 50 1.35 17.98 -12.32
CA GLN A 50 2.51 17.54 -13.11
C GLN A 50 3.71 17.19 -12.23
N ALA A 51 3.98 17.99 -11.19
CA ALA A 51 5.04 17.69 -10.23
C ALA A 51 4.77 16.37 -9.47
N ASN A 52 3.53 16.11 -9.10
CA ASN A 52 3.13 14.87 -8.43
C ASN A 52 3.23 13.67 -9.37
N LEU A 53 2.84 13.81 -10.63
CA LEU A 53 2.98 12.78 -11.65
C LEU A 53 4.44 12.36 -11.84
N LYS A 54 5.36 13.33 -11.94
CA LYS A 54 6.81 13.05 -11.99
C LYS A 54 7.29 12.29 -10.76
N LYS A 55 6.82 12.65 -9.56
CA LYS A 55 7.15 11.91 -8.33
C LYS A 55 6.58 10.49 -8.38
N VAL A 56 5.38 10.29 -8.93
CA VAL A 56 4.78 8.95 -9.08
C VAL A 56 5.62 8.12 -10.03
N PHE A 57 5.97 8.61 -11.21
CA PHE A 57 6.82 7.87 -12.15
C PHE A 57 8.20 7.56 -11.59
N SER A 58 8.81 8.50 -10.87
CA SER A 58 10.07 8.23 -10.16
C SER A 58 9.97 7.12 -9.10
N ARG A 59 8.78 6.89 -8.52
CA ARG A 59 8.54 5.79 -7.57
C ARG A 59 8.16 4.48 -8.25
N PHE A 60 7.51 4.56 -9.40
CA PHE A 60 7.06 3.40 -10.17
C PHE A 60 7.60 3.49 -11.61
N PRO A 61 8.90 3.26 -11.84
CA PRO A 61 9.50 3.39 -13.18
C PRO A 61 8.81 2.51 -14.23
N ARG A 62 8.32 1.34 -13.82
CA ARG A 62 7.54 0.44 -14.69
C ARG A 62 6.26 1.07 -15.24
N LEU A 63 5.62 1.96 -14.49
CA LEU A 63 4.46 2.70 -14.98
C LEU A 63 4.87 3.78 -15.99
N GLU A 64 6.06 4.37 -15.86
CA GLU A 64 6.56 5.37 -16.80
C GLU A 64 6.91 4.75 -18.16
N GLU A 65 7.60 3.60 -18.13
CA GLU A 65 7.91 2.79 -19.32
C GLU A 65 6.64 2.44 -20.12
N ARG A 66 5.52 2.29 -19.43
CA ARG A 66 4.22 1.84 -19.97
C ARG A 66 3.15 2.92 -19.95
N LYS A 67 3.51 4.19 -19.84
CA LYS A 67 2.55 5.29 -19.61
C LYS A 67 1.40 5.37 -20.64
N ASN A 68 1.65 4.94 -21.88
CA ASN A 68 0.67 4.96 -22.98
C ASN A 68 -0.05 3.62 -23.20
N GLN A 69 0.29 2.58 -22.43
CA GLN A 69 -0.32 1.26 -22.52
C GLN A 69 -1.70 1.28 -21.83
N ASP A 70 -2.66 0.52 -22.35
CA ASP A 70 -3.94 0.30 -21.67
C ASP A 70 -3.70 -0.37 -20.31
N ALA A 71 -4.19 0.26 -19.25
CA ALA A 71 -3.98 -0.19 -17.89
C ALA A 71 -4.54 -1.60 -17.62
N ALA A 72 -5.55 -2.04 -18.37
CA ALA A 72 -6.11 -3.40 -18.26
C ALA A 72 -5.11 -4.49 -18.69
N THR A 73 -4.10 -4.15 -19.49
CA THR A 73 -3.11 -5.10 -20.02
C THR A 73 -1.87 -5.23 -19.14
N LEU A 74 -1.79 -4.46 -18.05
CA LEU A 74 -0.74 -4.60 -17.04
C LEU A 74 -0.90 -5.92 -16.27
N SER A 75 0.23 -6.48 -15.80
CA SER A 75 0.20 -7.60 -14.87
C SER A 75 -0.45 -7.20 -13.53
N GLY A 76 -0.90 -8.17 -12.73
CA GLY A 76 -1.54 -7.87 -11.43
C GLY A 76 -0.69 -7.00 -10.51
N GLY A 77 0.62 -7.24 -10.44
CA GLY A 77 1.55 -6.41 -9.66
C GLY A 77 1.66 -4.97 -10.17
N GLU A 78 1.66 -4.79 -11.49
CA GLU A 78 1.70 -3.46 -12.11
C GLU A 78 0.36 -2.73 -11.96
N GLN A 79 -0.77 -3.44 -12.02
CA GLN A 79 -2.08 -2.86 -11.72
C GLN A 79 -2.16 -2.39 -10.26
N GLN A 80 -1.55 -3.12 -9.33
CA GLN A 80 -1.45 -2.72 -7.93
C GLN A 80 -0.60 -1.45 -7.77
N MET A 81 0.56 -1.41 -8.43
CA MET A 81 1.41 -0.20 -8.48
C MET A 81 0.63 0.99 -9.06
N LEU A 82 -0.15 0.77 -10.12
CA LEU A 82 -0.98 1.81 -10.73
C LEU A 82 -2.04 2.34 -9.77
N ALA A 83 -2.71 1.47 -9.03
CA ALA A 83 -3.67 1.88 -8.00
C ALA A 83 -3.01 2.71 -6.89
N MET A 84 -1.83 2.30 -6.41
CA MET A 84 -1.06 3.07 -5.45
C MET A 84 -0.62 4.43 -6.01
N GLY A 85 -0.09 4.45 -7.23
CA GLY A 85 0.30 5.69 -7.92
C GLY A 85 -0.88 6.65 -8.06
N ARG A 86 -2.04 6.14 -8.47
CA ARG A 86 -3.29 6.91 -8.57
C ARG A 86 -3.71 7.47 -7.22
N ALA A 87 -3.64 6.69 -6.14
CA ALA A 87 -3.95 7.19 -4.80
C ALA A 87 -3.01 8.33 -4.38
N LEU A 88 -1.72 8.24 -4.70
CA LEU A 88 -0.72 9.26 -4.37
C LEU A 88 -0.91 10.58 -5.14
N MET A 89 -1.53 10.55 -6.32
CA MET A 89 -1.83 11.77 -7.11
C MET A 89 -2.75 12.74 -6.36
N SER A 90 -3.57 12.23 -5.43
CA SER A 90 -4.43 13.05 -4.56
C SER A 90 -3.67 13.77 -3.42
N THR A 91 -2.35 13.56 -3.29
CA THR A 91 -1.53 14.04 -2.16
C THR A 91 -2.14 13.68 -0.80
N PRO A 92 -2.38 12.39 -0.52
CA PRO A 92 -3.12 11.98 0.66
C PRO A 92 -2.32 12.23 1.95
N LYS A 93 -3.04 12.53 3.04
CA LYS A 93 -2.45 12.56 4.39
C LYS A 93 -2.39 11.17 5.03
N LEU A 94 -3.30 10.28 4.60
CA LEU A 94 -3.43 8.89 5.03
C LEU A 94 -3.65 8.01 3.80
N LEU A 95 -2.84 6.97 3.65
CA LEU A 95 -2.99 5.94 2.64
C LEU A 95 -3.44 4.64 3.32
N LEU A 96 -4.57 4.09 2.86
CA LEU A 96 -5.08 2.80 3.31
C LEU A 96 -4.71 1.75 2.26
N LEU A 97 -4.06 0.66 2.67
CA LEU A 97 -3.67 -0.43 1.80
C LEU A 97 -4.23 -1.73 2.36
N ASP A 98 -5.08 -2.40 1.59
CA ASP A 98 -5.68 -3.69 1.94
C ASP A 98 -5.00 -4.80 1.14
N GLU A 99 -4.24 -5.66 1.84
CA GLU A 99 -3.52 -6.81 1.31
C GLU A 99 -2.72 -6.53 0.01
N PRO A 100 -1.89 -5.47 -0.05
CA PRO A 100 -1.27 -5.03 -1.29
C PRO A 100 -0.25 -6.02 -1.88
N SER A 101 0.17 -7.03 -1.12
CA SER A 101 1.09 -8.07 -1.58
C SER A 101 0.41 -9.37 -2.03
N MET A 102 -0.92 -9.49 -1.85
CA MET A 102 -1.66 -10.72 -2.14
C MET A 102 -1.57 -11.09 -3.63
N GLY A 103 -1.29 -12.38 -3.90
CA GLY A 103 -1.24 -12.92 -5.26
C GLY A 103 -0.03 -12.49 -6.10
N LEU A 104 0.90 -11.71 -5.54
CA LEU A 104 2.07 -11.22 -6.27
C LEU A 104 3.27 -12.17 -6.17
N ALA A 105 4.08 -12.18 -7.24
CA ALA A 105 5.36 -12.89 -7.21
C ALA A 105 6.32 -12.27 -6.16
N PRO A 106 7.24 -13.06 -5.56
CA PRO A 106 8.09 -12.59 -4.46
C PRO A 106 8.85 -11.29 -4.71
N ILE A 107 9.29 -11.06 -5.95
CA ILE A 107 10.01 -9.83 -6.34
C ILE A 107 9.15 -8.58 -6.19
N PHE A 108 7.87 -8.64 -6.60
CA PHE A 108 6.94 -7.52 -6.49
C PHE A 108 6.53 -7.24 -5.05
N ILE A 109 6.47 -8.27 -4.20
CA ILE A 109 6.20 -8.09 -2.77
C ILE A 109 7.25 -7.17 -2.15
N GLN A 110 8.54 -7.43 -2.41
CA GLN A 110 9.63 -6.61 -1.86
C GLN A 110 9.54 -5.16 -2.36
N GLU A 111 9.31 -4.99 -3.67
CA GLU A 111 9.18 -3.68 -4.30
C GLU A 111 8.04 -2.85 -3.69
N ILE A 112 6.87 -3.47 -3.46
CA ILE A 112 5.73 -2.82 -2.81
C ILE A 112 6.08 -2.37 -1.38
N PHE A 113 6.76 -3.19 -0.59
CA PHE A 113 7.16 -2.82 0.77
C PHE A 113 8.20 -1.69 0.81
N ASP A 114 9.14 -1.66 -0.13
CA ASP A 114 10.12 -0.58 -0.24
C ASP A 114 9.42 0.74 -0.58
N ILE A 115 8.47 0.70 -1.52
CA ILE A 115 7.63 1.85 -1.88
C ILE A 115 6.81 2.34 -0.70
N ILE A 116 6.21 1.45 0.10
CA ILE A 116 5.44 1.82 1.30
C ILE A 116 6.32 2.55 2.31
N GLN A 117 7.53 2.05 2.56
CA GLN A 117 8.48 2.71 3.45
C GLN A 117 8.87 4.11 2.93
N ASP A 118 9.10 4.25 1.63
CA ASP A 118 9.46 5.53 1.04
C ASP A 118 8.30 6.55 1.07
N ILE A 119 7.06 6.09 0.88
CA ILE A 119 5.84 6.89 1.09
C ILE A 119 5.77 7.38 2.54
N GLN A 120 6.04 6.50 3.52
CA GLN A 120 6.05 6.84 4.94
C GLN A 120 7.14 7.89 5.27
N LYS A 121 8.36 7.72 4.76
CA LYS A 121 9.48 8.67 4.96
C LYS A 121 9.13 10.07 4.47
N GLN A 122 8.33 10.17 3.41
CA GLN A 122 7.85 11.45 2.86
C GLN A 122 6.75 12.11 3.69
N GLY A 123 6.28 11.45 4.75
CA GLY A 123 5.35 12.01 5.74
C GLY A 123 3.88 11.69 5.51
N ILE A 124 3.59 10.76 4.61
CA ILE A 124 2.24 10.21 4.44
C ILE A 124 2.04 9.15 5.53
N THR A 125 0.92 9.21 6.25
CA THR A 125 0.56 8.15 7.20
C THR A 125 0.07 6.95 6.39
N VAL A 126 0.50 5.74 6.74
CA VAL A 126 0.05 4.53 6.05
C VAL A 126 -0.63 3.62 7.06
N LEU A 127 -1.83 3.16 6.75
CA LEU A 127 -2.49 2.06 7.45
C LEU A 127 -2.49 0.87 6.49
N LEU A 128 -1.76 -0.16 6.87
CA LEU A 128 -1.56 -1.37 6.08
C LEU A 128 -2.29 -2.53 6.72
N ILE A 129 -3.14 -3.20 5.95
CA ILE A 129 -3.80 -4.44 6.34
C ILE A 129 -3.09 -5.57 5.60
N GLU A 130 -2.54 -6.53 6.34
CA GLU A 130 -1.76 -7.63 5.76
C GLU A 130 -1.96 -8.92 6.55
N GLN A 131 -1.92 -10.06 5.84
CA GLN A 131 -1.94 -11.39 6.45
C GLN A 131 -0.52 -11.85 6.81
N ASN A 132 0.49 -11.43 6.04
CA ASN A 132 1.89 -11.78 6.30
C ASN A 132 2.49 -10.88 7.40
N ALA A 133 2.20 -11.23 8.65
CA ALA A 133 2.62 -10.48 9.83
C ALA A 133 4.16 -10.29 9.93
N ASN A 134 4.96 -11.25 9.47
CA ASN A 134 6.43 -11.19 9.58
C ASN A 134 7.02 -9.96 8.89
N LYS A 135 6.71 -9.78 7.60
CA LYS A 135 7.31 -8.70 6.78
C LYS A 135 6.81 -7.33 7.20
N VAL A 136 5.52 -7.25 7.52
CA VAL A 136 4.86 -5.99 7.82
C VAL A 136 5.29 -5.47 9.20
N LEU A 137 5.33 -6.32 10.22
CA LEU A 137 5.73 -5.92 11.58
C LEU A 137 7.17 -5.38 11.63
N ALA A 138 8.07 -5.91 10.79
CA ALA A 138 9.45 -5.48 10.74
C ALA A 138 9.63 -4.00 10.36
N ILE A 139 8.73 -3.47 9.54
CA ILE A 139 8.84 -2.09 9.02
C ILE A 139 7.95 -1.08 9.77
N SER A 140 7.19 -1.53 10.76
CA SER A 140 6.06 -0.75 11.29
C SER A 140 6.28 -0.09 12.62
N ASP A 141 5.77 1.14 12.72
CA ASP A 141 5.82 1.93 13.95
C ASP A 141 4.89 1.34 15.02
N ARG A 142 3.71 0.86 14.60
CA ARG A 142 2.71 0.26 15.49
C ARG A 142 1.91 -0.82 14.77
N GLY A 143 1.62 -1.90 15.48
CA GLY A 143 0.75 -2.97 14.99
C GLY A 143 -0.42 -3.23 15.92
N TYR A 144 -1.48 -3.76 15.31
CA TYR A 144 -2.68 -4.26 15.95
C TYR A 144 -2.99 -5.63 15.35
N VAL A 145 -3.24 -6.59 16.22
CA VAL A 145 -3.64 -7.94 15.83
C VAL A 145 -5.14 -8.06 16.02
N LEU A 146 -5.86 -8.36 14.95
CA LEU A 146 -7.32 -8.45 14.94
C LEU A 146 -7.78 -9.90 14.79
N GLU A 147 -8.52 -10.38 15.78
CA GLU A 147 -9.12 -11.72 15.80
C GLU A 147 -10.61 -11.61 16.12
N THR A 148 -11.46 -12.18 15.26
CA THR A 148 -12.93 -12.19 15.42
C THR A 148 -13.51 -10.79 15.71
N GLY A 149 -12.99 -9.77 15.02
CA GLY A 149 -13.44 -8.38 15.15
C GLY A 149 -12.95 -7.65 16.40
N LYS A 150 -12.06 -8.25 17.20
CA LYS A 150 -11.47 -7.65 18.40
C LYS A 150 -9.97 -7.49 18.24
N ILE A 151 -9.43 -6.41 18.80
CA ILE A 151 -7.98 -6.24 18.91
C ILE A 151 -7.52 -7.10 20.08
N VAL A 152 -6.77 -8.16 19.79
CA VAL A 152 -6.26 -9.11 20.81
C VAL A 152 -4.86 -8.74 21.28
N LEU A 153 -4.05 -8.12 20.42
CA LEU A 153 -2.71 -7.62 20.76
C LEU A 153 -2.47 -6.27 20.09
N SER A 154 -1.70 -5.40 20.75
CA SER A 154 -1.22 -4.16 20.16
C SER A 154 0.11 -3.75 20.77
N GLY A 155 0.94 -3.10 19.98
CA GLY A 155 2.28 -2.70 20.40
C GLY A 155 3.04 -2.06 19.25
N THR A 156 4.33 -1.80 19.45
CA THR A 156 5.24 -1.48 18.35
C THR A 156 5.42 -2.69 17.43
N GLY A 157 5.81 -2.46 16.18
CA GLY A 157 6.13 -3.56 15.26
C GLY A 157 7.20 -4.50 15.82
N LYS A 158 8.20 -3.95 16.52
CA LYS A 158 9.28 -4.71 17.19
C LYS A 158 8.76 -5.59 18.33
N GLU A 159 7.96 -5.03 19.24
CA GLU A 159 7.39 -5.79 20.35
C GLU A 159 6.54 -6.96 19.83
N LEU A 160 5.67 -6.68 18.85
CA LEU A 160 4.80 -7.71 18.27
C LEU A 160 5.59 -8.76 17.49
N ALA A 161 6.63 -8.38 16.73
CA ALA A 161 7.49 -9.34 16.04
C ALA A 161 8.25 -10.28 17.00
N SER A 162 8.55 -9.80 18.21
CA SER A 162 9.19 -10.59 19.26
C SER A 162 8.23 -11.40 20.15
N SER A 163 6.92 -11.13 20.08
CA SER A 163 5.92 -11.80 20.91
C SER A 163 5.76 -13.27 20.49
N GLU A 164 5.85 -14.17 21.46
CA GLU A 164 5.64 -15.60 21.26
C GLU A 164 4.18 -15.90 20.85
N GLU A 165 3.22 -15.11 21.32
CA GLU A 165 1.80 -15.21 20.97
C GLU A 165 1.59 -14.87 19.49
N VAL A 166 2.21 -13.78 19.01
CA VAL A 166 2.17 -13.40 17.59
C VAL A 166 2.89 -14.45 16.74
N ARG A 167 4.03 -14.96 17.19
CA ARG A 167 4.76 -16.02 16.48
C ARG A 167 3.93 -17.29 16.32
N LYS A 168 3.30 -17.76 17.41
CA LYS A 168 2.44 -18.95 17.41
C LYS A 168 1.19 -18.77 16.54
N ALA A 169 0.57 -17.59 16.60
CA ALA A 169 -0.69 -17.34 15.89
C ALA A 169 -0.51 -16.99 14.40
N TYR A 170 0.60 -16.36 14.00
CA TYR A 170 0.75 -15.78 12.65
C TYR A 170 2.04 -16.17 11.92
N LEU A 171 3.09 -16.62 12.60
CA LEU A 171 4.42 -16.79 12.00
C LEU A 171 4.83 -18.26 11.81
N GLY A 172 3.98 -19.20 12.21
CA GLY A 172 4.23 -20.64 12.14
C GLY A 172 5.17 -21.11 13.25
N GLY A 173 4.75 -22.14 13.98
CA GLY A 173 5.66 -23.03 14.70
C GLY A 173 6.33 -23.99 13.73
#